data_AF-A0A0F8W8X3-F1
#
_entry.id   AF-A0A0F8W8X3-F1
#
_cell.length_a   1.000
_cell.length_b   1.000
_cell.length_c   1.000
_cell.angle_alpha   90.00
_cell.angle_beta   90.00
_cell.angle_gamma   90.00
#
_symmetry.space_group_name_H-M   'P 1'
#
loop_
_entity.id
_entity.type
_entity.pdbx_description
1 polymer ?
#
loop_
_entity_poly.entity_id
_entity_poly.type
_entity_poly.pdbx_seq_one_letter_code
_entity_poly.pdbx_strand_id
1 'polypeptide(L)'
;MSIKRYPTGADLVCLVCHKQAQDIDHVVNRGQGGSKARDVPENKVPLCRECHELKTQGRIMTEIYADAGGGLYYQWQRKTDGAPWIITAVKISKRYKCLVQEVMPDASSRRDGNVGEREVGRDARPLSDGAEAAKSGSTIKSGRGN
;
A
#
# COMPACT_ATOMS: atom_id res chain seq x y z
N MET A 1 19.93 -20.85 -5.40
CA MET A 1 18.74 -20.63 -6.24
C MET A 1 17.69 -19.90 -5.41
N SER A 2 17.42 -18.63 -5.72
CA SER A 2 16.42 -17.84 -4.97
C SER A 2 15.03 -18.25 -5.47
N ILE A 3 14.23 -18.85 -4.59
CA ILE A 3 12.85 -19.22 -4.87
C ILE A 3 12.10 -17.91 -5.15
N LYS A 4 11.56 -17.76 -6.36
CA LYS A 4 10.60 -16.70 -6.69
C LYS A 4 9.37 -16.90 -5.80
N ARG A 5 9.35 -16.26 -4.64
CA ARG A 5 8.11 -16.08 -3.89
C ARG A 5 7.25 -15.17 -4.76
N TYR A 6 6.25 -15.75 -5.42
CA TYR A 6 5.08 -14.99 -5.86
C TYR A 6 4.66 -14.12 -4.69
N PRO A 7 4.31 -12.84 -4.92
CA PRO A 7 4.10 -11.91 -3.83
C PRO A 7 3.13 -12.52 -2.82
N THR A 8 3.68 -12.89 -1.68
CA THR A 8 2.90 -13.29 -0.52
C THR A 8 2.06 -12.08 -0.13
N GLY A 9 0.87 -12.27 0.46
CA GLY A 9 0.01 -11.16 0.89
C GLY A 9 0.70 -10.09 1.75
N ALA A 10 1.94 -10.33 2.21
CA ALA A 10 2.82 -9.41 2.92
C ALA A 10 2.96 -8.00 2.30
N ASP A 11 2.91 -7.84 0.96
CA ASP A 11 2.96 -6.52 0.29
C ASP A 11 1.57 -5.86 0.15
N LEU A 12 0.52 -6.57 0.56
CA LEU A 12 -0.88 -6.17 0.42
C LEU A 12 -1.49 -5.87 1.79
N VAL A 13 -2.56 -5.08 1.76
CA VAL A 13 -3.40 -4.79 2.93
C VAL A 13 -4.70 -5.57 2.84
N CYS A 14 -5.20 -5.98 3.99
CA CYS A 14 -6.49 -6.66 4.14
C CYS A 14 -7.62 -5.71 3.74
N LEU A 15 -8.48 -6.08 2.80
CA LEU A 15 -9.60 -5.24 2.37
C LEU A 15 -10.71 -5.06 3.43
N VAL A 16 -10.64 -5.80 4.54
CA VAL A 16 -11.60 -5.72 5.64
C VAL A 16 -11.13 -4.76 6.74
N CYS A 17 -9.87 -4.90 7.19
CA CYS A 17 -9.35 -4.16 8.34
C CYS A 17 -8.08 -3.34 8.07
N HIS A 18 -7.58 -3.34 6.83
CA HIS A 18 -6.38 -2.62 6.37
C HIS A 18 -5.06 -3.01 7.07
N LYS A 19 -5.05 -4.00 7.96
CA LYS A 19 -3.82 -4.64 8.46
C LYS A 19 -3.09 -5.38 7.32
N GLN A 20 -1.82 -5.71 7.53
CA GLN A 20 -1.06 -6.52 6.58
C GLN A 20 -1.79 -7.82 6.23
N ALA A 21 -1.97 -8.08 4.93
CA ALA A 21 -2.57 -9.30 4.46
C ALA A 21 -1.58 -10.46 4.59
N GLN A 22 -2.12 -11.65 4.82
CA GLN A 22 -1.34 -12.87 5.00
C GLN A 22 -1.72 -13.89 3.93
N ASP A 23 -3.01 -13.95 3.60
CA ASP A 23 -3.58 -14.88 2.63
C ASP A 23 -4.25 -14.11 1.48
N ILE A 24 -4.31 -14.75 0.31
CA ILE A 24 -5.19 -14.35 -0.79
C ILE A 24 -6.32 -15.37 -0.84
N ASP A 25 -7.52 -14.93 -0.50
CA ASP A 25 -8.71 -15.77 -0.37
C ASP A 25 -9.70 -15.51 -1.52
N HIS A 26 -10.55 -16.50 -1.80
CA HIS A 26 -11.60 -16.36 -2.80
C HIS A 26 -12.82 -15.65 -2.21
N VAL A 27 -13.36 -14.59 -2.82
CA VAL A 27 -14.60 -13.94 -2.34
C VAL A 27 -15.77 -14.92 -2.37
N VAL A 28 -15.98 -15.55 -3.52
CA VAL A 28 -16.91 -16.66 -3.69
C VAL A 28 -16.13 -17.97 -3.56
N ASN A 29 -16.44 -18.74 -2.51
CA ASN A 29 -15.79 -20.01 -2.24
C ASN A 29 -15.85 -20.96 -3.46
N ARG A 30 -14.77 -21.69 -3.69
CA ARG A 30 -14.59 -22.59 -4.84
C ARG A 30 -15.38 -23.92 -4.78
N GLY A 31 -16.09 -24.17 -3.68
CA GLY A 31 -16.76 -25.46 -3.37
C GLY A 31 -15.79 -26.62 -3.10
N GLN A 32 -16.28 -27.72 -2.51
CA GLN A 32 -15.51 -28.98 -2.46
C GLN A 32 -15.35 -29.48 -3.91
N GLY A 33 -14.14 -29.44 -4.44
CA GLY A 33 -13.83 -29.76 -5.84
C GLY A 33 -13.22 -28.61 -6.64
N GLY A 34 -13.25 -27.38 -6.12
CA GLY A 34 -12.47 -26.25 -6.61
C GLY A 34 -12.60 -26.02 -8.12
N SER A 35 -13.74 -25.50 -8.57
CA SER A 35 -13.88 -25.17 -9.99
C SER A 35 -12.78 -24.17 -10.40
N LYS A 36 -11.93 -24.56 -11.37
CA LYS A 36 -10.88 -23.69 -11.91
C LYS A 36 -11.45 -22.36 -12.43
N ALA A 37 -12.73 -22.37 -12.84
CA ALA A 37 -13.48 -21.19 -13.24
C ALA A 37 -13.58 -20.12 -12.14
N ARG A 38 -13.47 -20.47 -10.85
CA ARG A 38 -13.49 -19.53 -9.73
C ARG A 38 -12.10 -19.14 -9.25
N ASP A 39 -11.04 -19.70 -9.82
CA ASP A 39 -9.66 -19.38 -9.46
C ASP A 39 -9.09 -18.18 -10.25
N VAL A 40 -9.94 -17.20 -10.52
CA VAL A 40 -9.63 -16.04 -11.33
C VAL A 40 -9.28 -14.83 -10.46
N PRO A 41 -8.41 -13.90 -10.92
CA PRO A 41 -8.01 -12.71 -10.15
C PRO A 41 -9.18 -11.87 -9.64
N GLU A 42 -10.27 -11.82 -10.39
CA GLU A 42 -11.52 -11.11 -10.09
C GLU A 42 -12.19 -11.66 -8.84
N ASN A 43 -11.99 -12.93 -8.51
CA ASN A 43 -12.58 -13.57 -7.35
C ASN A 43 -11.59 -13.68 -6.18
N LYS A 44 -10.40 -13.09 -6.26
CA LYS A 44 -9.34 -13.23 -5.24
C LYS A 44 -9.12 -11.91 -4.51
N VAL A 45 -9.02 -11.93 -3.18
CA VAL A 45 -8.82 -10.75 -2.33
C VAL A 45 -7.76 -11.00 -1.25
N PRO A 46 -6.91 -10.01 -0.94
CA PRO A 46 -5.97 -10.10 0.17
C PRO A 46 -6.70 -9.91 1.51
N LEU A 47 -6.52 -10.87 2.43
CA LEU A 47 -7.06 -10.82 3.78
C LEU A 47 -5.96 -11.11 4.81
N CYS A 48 -6.08 -10.51 5.99
CA CYS A 48 -5.34 -10.98 7.15
C CYS A 48 -5.97 -12.27 7.68
N ARG A 49 -5.21 -13.04 8.46
CA ARG A 49 -5.65 -14.34 8.99
C ARG A 49 -6.97 -14.25 9.75
N GLU A 50 -7.11 -13.24 10.60
CA GLU A 50 -8.31 -12.99 11.40
C GLU A 50 -9.55 -12.79 10.52
N CYS A 51 -9.47 -11.92 9.51
CA CYS A 51 -10.60 -11.66 8.61
C CYS A 51 -10.90 -12.86 7.70
N HIS A 52 -9.87 -13.59 7.27
CA HIS A 52 -10.03 -14.84 6.52
C HIS A 52 -10.82 -15.87 7.35
N GLU A 53 -10.46 -16.10 8.61
CA GLU A 53 -11.16 -17.03 9.50
C GLU A 53 -12.59 -16.59 9.80
N LEU A 54 -12.82 -15.28 10.04
CA LEU A 54 -14.18 -14.74 10.21
C LEU A 54 -15.05 -15.00 8.98
N LYS A 55 -14.50 -14.91 7.77
CA LYS A 55 -15.21 -15.23 6.53
C LYS A 55 -15.49 -16.73 6.43
N THR A 56 -14.50 -17.57 6.71
CA THR A 56 -14.66 -19.03 6.70
C THR A 56 -15.74 -19.50 7.69
N GLN A 57 -15.81 -18.87 8.86
CA GLN A 57 -16.83 -19.14 9.89
C GLN A 57 -18.20 -18.51 9.56
N GLY A 58 -18.30 -17.72 8.48
CA GLY A 58 -19.52 -17.02 8.11
C GLY A 58 -19.91 -15.89 9.07
N ARG A 59 -18.96 -15.35 9.83
CA ARG A 59 -19.15 -14.19 10.74
C ARG A 59 -19.06 -12.85 10.01
N ILE A 60 -18.42 -12.85 8.84
CA ILE A 60 -18.48 -11.74 7.89
C ILE A 60 -18.97 -12.25 6.53
N MET A 61 -19.71 -11.39 5.83
CA MET A 61 -20.15 -11.61 4.46
C MET A 61 -19.35 -10.70 3.55
N THR A 62 -19.02 -11.18 2.35
CA THR A 62 -18.16 -10.48 1.40
C THR A 62 -18.70 -10.65 -0.01
N GLU A 63 -18.69 -9.58 -0.80
CA GLU A 63 -19.21 -9.58 -2.16
C GLU A 63 -18.39 -8.61 -3.04
N ILE A 64 -18.43 -8.86 -4.35
CA ILE A 64 -17.90 -7.95 -5.36
C ILE A 64 -19.07 -7.48 -6.20
N TYR A 65 -19.14 -6.18 -6.45
CA TYR A 65 -20.06 -5.63 -7.44
C TYR A 65 -19.33 -4.67 -8.37
N ALA A 66 -19.83 -4.55 -9.59
CA ALA A 66 -19.36 -3.57 -10.57
C ALA A 66 -20.44 -2.50 -10.74
N ASP A 67 -20.03 -1.23 -10.86
CA ASP A 67 -20.95 -0.16 -11.24
C ASP A 67 -21.12 -0.08 -12.77
N ALA A 68 -22.10 0.72 -13.22
CA ALA A 68 -22.35 0.94 -14.64
C ALA A 68 -21.19 1.66 -15.37
N GLY A 69 -20.30 2.32 -14.63
CA GLY A 69 -19.11 2.98 -15.15
C GLY A 69 -17.89 2.05 -15.27
N GLY A 70 -18.01 0.77 -14.89
CA GLY A 70 -16.93 -0.20 -14.90
C GLY A 70 -16.02 -0.15 -13.66
N GLY A 71 -16.38 0.62 -12.63
CA GLY A 71 -15.73 0.60 -11.33
C GLY A 71 -15.99 -0.73 -10.61
N LEU A 72 -14.97 -1.30 -9.98
CA LEU A 72 -15.08 -2.52 -9.18
C LEU A 72 -15.01 -2.18 -7.70
N TYR A 73 -15.92 -2.78 -6.92
CA TYR A 73 -16.01 -2.56 -5.50
C TYR A 73 -16.03 -3.89 -4.76
N TYR A 74 -15.24 -3.94 -3.69
CA TYR A 74 -15.31 -4.98 -2.69
C TYR A 74 -16.14 -4.47 -1.53
N GLN A 75 -17.16 -5.23 -1.14
CA GLN A 75 -17.99 -4.90 0.01
C GLN A 75 -18.00 -6.03 1.02
N TRP A 76 -18.05 -5.67 2.29
CA TRP A 76 -18.17 -6.64 3.37
C TRP A 76 -19.04 -6.12 4.51
N GLN A 77 -19.60 -7.04 5.28
CA GLN A 77 -20.48 -6.75 6.40
C GLN A 77 -20.25 -7.78 7.51
N ARG A 78 -20.39 -7.38 8.78
CA ARG A 78 -20.49 -8.34 9.88
C ARG A 78 -21.86 -9.03 9.82
N LYS A 79 -21.90 -10.34 10.06
CA LYS A 79 -23.15 -11.11 10.16
C LYS A 79 -23.79 -10.92 11.53
N THR A 80 -24.13 -9.69 11.83
CA THR A 80 -24.83 -9.23 13.04
C THR A 80 -25.95 -8.31 12.59
N ASP A 81 -27.10 -8.37 13.25
CA ASP A 81 -28.27 -7.58 12.86
C ASP A 81 -27.95 -6.08 12.79
N GLY A 82 -28.30 -5.45 11.67
CA GLY A 82 -28.14 -4.01 11.45
C GLY A 82 -26.72 -3.53 11.18
N ALA A 83 -25.72 -4.41 11.02
CA ALA A 83 -24.38 -3.95 10.62
C ALA A 83 -24.42 -3.27 9.23
N PRO A 84 -23.71 -2.15 9.00
CA PRO A 84 -23.65 -1.55 7.68
C PRO A 84 -22.71 -2.34 6.75
N TRP A 85 -22.98 -2.27 5.44
CA TRP A 85 -22.02 -2.68 4.42
C TRP A 85 -20.90 -1.65 4.32
N ILE A 86 -19.66 -2.13 4.34
CA ILE A 86 -18.46 -1.33 4.16
C ILE A 86 -17.94 -1.59 2.76
N ILE A 87 -17.79 -0.53 1.97
CA ILE A 87 -17.46 -0.58 0.55
C ILE A 87 -16.05 -0.03 0.35
N THR A 88 -15.26 -0.72 -0.47
CA THR A 88 -13.89 -0.32 -0.85
C THR A 88 -13.75 -0.43 -2.36
N ALA A 89 -13.34 0.66 -3.01
CA ALA A 89 -12.98 0.63 -4.43
C ALA A 89 -11.73 -0.24 -4.64
N VAL A 90 -11.79 -1.12 -5.63
CA VAL A 90 -10.73 -2.08 -5.92
C VAL A 90 -10.44 -2.15 -7.41
N LYS A 91 -9.25 -2.63 -7.74
CA LYS A 91 -8.85 -2.98 -9.11
C LYS A 91 -8.15 -4.31 -9.15
N ILE A 92 -8.19 -4.96 -10.31
CA ILE A 92 -7.49 -6.22 -10.52
C ILE A 92 -6.00 -5.93 -10.72
N SER A 93 -5.15 -6.44 -9.81
CA SER A 93 -3.71 -6.34 -9.97
C SER A 93 -3.17 -7.46 -10.84
N LYS A 94 -2.57 -7.10 -11.99
CA LYS A 94 -1.83 -8.06 -12.82
C LYS A 94 -0.61 -8.65 -12.13
N ARG A 95 -0.01 -7.92 -11.17
CA ARG A 95 1.16 -8.34 -10.38
C ARG A 95 0.78 -9.38 -9.33
N TYR A 96 -0.27 -9.08 -8.56
CA TYR A 96 -0.68 -9.92 -7.42
C TYR A 96 -1.73 -10.97 -7.78
N LYS A 97 -2.33 -10.88 -8.97
CA LYS A 97 -3.39 -11.79 -9.45
C LYS A 97 -4.60 -11.85 -8.49
N CYS A 98 -4.94 -10.71 -7.92
CA CYS A 98 -6.08 -10.51 -7.03
C CYS A 98 -6.57 -9.07 -7.13
N LEU A 99 -7.75 -8.80 -6.57
CA LEU A 99 -8.25 -7.46 -6.29
C LEU A 99 -7.36 -6.77 -5.25
N VAL A 100 -7.04 -5.50 -5.46
CA VAL A 100 -6.31 -4.66 -4.53
C VAL A 100 -7.04 -3.33 -4.39
N GLN A 101 -6.89 -2.68 -3.22
CA GLN A 101 -7.50 -1.38 -2.98
C GLN A 101 -7.01 -0.38 -4.05
N GLU A 102 -7.95 0.32 -4.65
CA GLU A 102 -7.63 1.47 -5.47
C GLU A 102 -7.33 2.63 -4.54
N VAL A 103 -6.04 2.95 -4.41
CA VAL A 103 -5.62 4.21 -3.79
C VAL A 103 -6.03 5.28 -4.79
N MET A 104 -7.13 5.99 -4.51
CA MET A 104 -7.40 7.24 -5.23
C MET A 104 -6.18 8.13 -4.99
N PRO A 105 -5.47 8.57 -6.03
CA PRO A 105 -4.33 9.45 -5.85
C PRO A 105 -4.85 10.67 -5.08
N ASP A 106 -4.21 10.94 -3.95
CA ASP A 106 -4.51 12.14 -3.20
C ASP A 106 -4.30 13.35 -4.15
N ALA A 107 -5.17 14.35 -4.05
CA ALA A 107 -5.07 15.58 -4.81
C ALA A 107 -3.76 16.36 -4.57
N SER A 108 -2.87 15.87 -3.70
CA SER A 108 -1.56 16.44 -3.37
C SER A 108 -0.38 15.75 -4.06
N SER A 109 -0.56 14.69 -4.85
CA SER A 109 0.53 14.02 -5.59
C SER A 109 1.03 14.75 -6.86
N ARG A 110 0.63 16.01 -7.09
CA ARG A 110 1.27 16.89 -8.09
C ARG A 110 2.58 17.49 -7.56
N ARG A 111 3.56 16.66 -7.20
CA ARG A 111 4.96 17.09 -7.11
C ARG A 111 5.87 15.91 -7.39
N ASP A 112 6.19 15.73 -8.66
CA ASP A 112 7.55 15.38 -9.06
C ASP A 112 7.80 16.10 -10.39
N GLY A 113 8.35 17.31 -10.24
CA GLY A 113 8.87 18.09 -11.34
C GLY A 113 10.08 17.38 -11.93
N ASN A 114 9.99 17.08 -13.22
CA ASN A 114 11.06 17.16 -14.21
C ASN A 114 12.42 17.65 -13.67
N VAL A 115 13.27 16.74 -13.20
CA VAL A 115 14.69 17.01 -13.01
C VAL A 115 15.37 16.72 -14.34
N GLY A 116 15.66 17.78 -15.08
CA GLY A 116 16.48 17.71 -16.28
C GLY A 116 17.86 17.16 -15.95
N GLU A 117 18.23 16.08 -16.62
CA GLU A 117 19.60 15.62 -16.77
C GLU A 117 20.49 16.79 -17.19
N ARG A 118 21.49 17.12 -16.37
CA ARG A 118 22.68 17.84 -16.81
C ARG A 118 23.91 17.10 -16.33
N GLU A 119 24.63 16.58 -17.31
CA GLU A 119 25.89 15.87 -17.20
C GLU A 119 26.94 16.73 -16.48
N VAL A 120 27.57 16.19 -15.43
CA VAL A 120 28.74 16.81 -14.81
C VAL A 120 29.99 16.09 -15.32
N GLY A 121 30.61 16.71 -16.32
CA GLY A 121 31.95 16.39 -16.80
C GLY A 121 33.02 16.71 -15.75
N ARG A 122 34.07 15.90 -15.78
CA ARG A 122 35.23 15.93 -14.88
C ARG A 122 36.17 17.10 -15.17
N ASP A 123 37.06 17.31 -14.19
CA ASP A 123 38.40 17.90 -14.27
C ASP A 123 38.53 19.44 -14.18
N ALA A 124 38.98 19.95 -13.03
CA ALA A 124 40.24 20.70 -12.89
C ALA A 124 40.43 21.33 -11.49
N ARG A 125 41.37 20.73 -10.73
CA ARG A 125 42.39 21.26 -9.78
C ARG A 125 42.09 22.48 -8.88
N PRO A 126 42.40 22.40 -7.56
CA PRO A 126 42.42 23.55 -6.66
C PRO A 126 43.75 24.31 -6.76
N LEU A 127 43.68 25.65 -6.87
CA LEU A 127 44.80 26.57 -6.66
C LEU A 127 44.56 27.36 -5.39
N SER A 128 45.63 27.47 -4.62
CA SER A 128 45.73 27.96 -3.25
C SER A 128 46.06 29.46 -3.19
N ASP A 129 45.93 29.97 -1.96
CA ASP A 129 46.69 31.04 -1.31
C ASP A 129 46.14 32.49 -1.27
N GLY A 130 46.14 33.00 -0.03
CA GLY A 130 46.25 34.42 0.35
C GLY A 130 44.99 35.01 1.03
N ALA A 131 44.88 35.02 2.37
CA ALA A 131 45.37 36.08 3.28
C ALA A 131 44.47 37.36 3.27
N GLU A 132 44.04 38.04 4.35
CA GLU A 132 44.29 38.03 5.80
C GLU A 132 43.10 38.65 6.58
N ALA A 133 42.92 38.16 7.81
CA ALA A 133 42.68 38.85 9.10
C ALA A 133 41.70 40.04 9.27
N ALA A 134 40.79 39.91 10.25
CA ALA A 134 40.67 40.84 11.38
C ALA A 134 39.92 40.21 12.58
N LYS A 135 40.46 40.45 13.78
CA LYS A 135 40.09 39.92 15.10
C LYS A 135 38.95 40.70 15.77
N SER A 136 38.29 40.07 16.75
CA SER A 136 38.00 40.52 18.15
C SER A 136 36.64 39.97 18.60
N GLY A 137 36.54 39.06 19.57
CA GLY A 137 36.58 39.31 21.02
C GLY A 137 35.24 38.83 21.62
N SER A 138 35.16 37.64 22.22
CA SER A 138 35.30 37.32 23.65
C SER A 138 33.99 37.39 24.47
N THR A 139 33.81 36.32 25.27
CA THR A 139 33.15 36.30 26.59
C THR A 139 31.71 35.76 26.71
N ILE A 140 31.67 34.46 26.94
CA ILE A 140 30.88 33.68 27.92
C ILE A 140 30.18 34.50 29.03
N LYS A 141 28.90 34.22 29.31
CA LYS A 141 28.41 34.14 30.70
C LYS A 141 27.14 33.30 30.82
N SER A 142 27.27 32.28 31.65
CA SER A 142 26.25 31.49 32.31
C SER A 142 25.41 32.35 33.28
N GLY A 143 24.14 31.97 33.47
CA GLY A 143 23.26 32.61 34.45
C GLY A 143 22.03 31.77 34.78
N ARG A 144 22.12 31.02 35.89
CA ARG A 144 20.99 30.47 36.68
C ARG A 144 20.17 31.61 37.29
N GLY A 145 18.90 31.36 37.60
CA GLY A 145 18.23 32.05 38.70
C GLY A 145 16.71 31.97 38.67
N ASN A 146 16.16 31.14 39.58
CA ASN A 146 14.81 31.09 40.17
C ASN A 146 13.58 31.41 39.33
#